data_AF-B6HDE0-F1
#
_entry.id   AF-B6HDE0-F1
#
_cell.length_a   1.000
_cell.length_b   1.000
_cell.length_c   1.000
_cell.angle_alpha   90.00
_cell.angle_beta   90.00
_cell.angle_gamma   90.00
#
_symmetry.space_group_name_H-M   'P 1'
#
loop_
_entity.id
_entity.type
_entity.pdbx_description
1 polymer ?
#
loop_
_entity_poly.entity_id
_entity_poly.type
_entity_poly.pdbx_seq_one_letter_code
_entity_poly.pdbx_strand_id
1 'polypeptide(L)'
;MVFGIGLLVNAVLVAIPVGGSVGALLGIDAHRAATGQKPLFTGGNNDDGIGTGTGGDSTGGGGGHDTITNNGVQHTQYCELSYGITPPSKTEQYTLNPNQWGVKEDTTGNGLCMNITTLVNQTYAPQTAPEFSITWQFDPGPQTAPVHGYPNIRVDDVLPKEMNKISQVDLDLHWTYGLGDTPAESTDVQTLKNENLATNVAIDMFLDADADKSKSASEAKFEVMVWFWMSNEEAQPLGWGKPGITRTLDGTTFTLYTGKNEQGQYVLSWVPETITERFTGDIYPLITDLYNFGGSDYPAKEDYLGSLSFGTEVYSVDKNVTFWAEQYKIDIKS
;
A
#
# COMPACT_ATOMS: atom_id res chain seq x y z
N MET A 1 42.88 40.42 32.82
CA MET A 1 42.36 39.50 31.79
C MET A 1 41.54 38.37 32.43
N VAL A 2 40.55 38.69 33.28
CA VAL A 2 39.74 37.70 34.04
C VAL A 2 38.24 38.07 34.08
N PHE A 3 37.79 39.07 33.30
CA PHE A 3 36.37 39.45 33.25
C PHE A 3 35.64 38.99 31.96
N GLY A 4 36.37 38.56 30.93
CA GLY A 4 35.77 38.11 29.66
C GLY A 4 35.41 36.62 29.59
N ILE A 5 36.11 35.77 30.35
CA ILE A 5 35.94 34.31 30.28
C ILE A 5 34.69 33.86 31.06
N GLY A 6 34.37 34.50 32.19
CA GLY A 6 33.18 34.14 32.99
C GLY A 6 31.85 34.43 32.29
N LEU A 7 31.79 35.46 31.45
CA LEU A 7 30.58 35.84 30.71
C LEU A 7 30.31 34.90 29.53
N LEU A 8 31.39 34.43 28.87
CA LEU A 8 31.33 33.41 27.81
C LEU A 8 30.89 32.04 28.37
N VAL A 9 31.42 31.63 29.52
CA VAL A 9 31.04 30.34 30.14
C VAL A 9 29.57 30.34 30.57
N ASN A 10 29.05 31.44 31.13
CA ASN A 10 27.64 31.54 31.50
C ASN A 10 26.69 31.60 30.28
N ALA A 11 27.09 32.28 29.20
CA ALA A 11 26.28 32.32 27.98
C ALA A 11 26.19 30.95 27.29
N VAL A 12 27.28 30.19 27.26
CA VAL A 12 27.30 28.83 26.69
C VAL A 12 26.51 27.84 27.56
N LEU A 13 26.58 27.94 28.89
CA LEU A 13 25.81 27.09 29.81
C LEU A 13 24.30 27.35 29.78
N VAL A 14 23.85 28.55 29.38
CA VAL A 14 22.42 28.85 29.17
C VAL A 14 21.97 28.49 27.75
N ALA A 15 22.84 28.62 26.75
CA ALA A 15 22.51 28.31 25.36
C ALA A 15 22.28 26.81 25.11
N ILE A 16 22.98 25.91 25.83
CA ILE A 16 22.87 24.46 25.62
C ILE A 16 21.48 23.92 26.06
N PRO A 17 20.97 24.24 27.26
CA PRO A 17 19.61 23.81 27.65
C PRO A 17 18.53 24.41 26.76
N VAL A 18 18.64 25.70 26.41
CA VAL A 18 17.64 26.39 25.57
C VAL A 18 17.66 25.85 24.13
N GLY A 19 18.85 25.65 23.55
CA GLY A 19 19.01 25.08 22.22
C GLY A 19 18.54 23.63 22.13
N GLY A 20 18.80 22.82 23.18
CA GLY A 20 18.28 21.46 23.28
C GLY A 20 16.75 21.41 23.34
N SER A 21 16.12 22.29 24.12
CA SER A 21 14.66 22.38 24.19
C SER A 21 14.03 22.88 22.90
N VAL A 22 14.60 23.91 22.25
CA VAL A 22 14.11 24.41 20.95
C VAL A 22 14.29 23.35 19.86
N GLY A 23 15.44 22.66 19.82
CA GLY A 23 15.69 21.57 18.88
C GLY A 23 14.72 20.40 19.06
N ALA A 24 14.44 20.00 20.30
CA ALA A 24 13.45 18.97 20.59
C ALA A 24 12.03 19.41 20.16
N LEU A 25 11.66 20.67 20.43
CA LEU A 25 10.35 21.19 20.04
C LEU A 25 10.19 21.31 18.52
N LEU A 26 11.23 21.73 17.80
CA LEU A 26 11.25 21.74 16.33
C LEU A 26 11.21 20.31 15.76
N GLY A 27 11.90 19.37 16.40
CA GLY A 27 11.85 17.95 16.03
C GLY A 27 10.46 17.34 16.22
N ILE A 28 9.80 17.65 17.34
CA ILE A 28 8.42 17.22 17.58
C ILE A 28 7.46 17.89 16.60
N ASP A 29 7.64 19.18 16.30
CA ASP A 29 6.81 19.89 15.32
C ASP A 29 6.97 19.31 13.90
N ALA A 30 8.20 18.96 13.51
CA ALA A 30 8.48 18.27 12.25
C ALA A 30 7.88 16.85 12.21
N HIS A 31 7.96 16.09 13.31
CA HIS A 31 7.33 14.78 13.42
C HIS A 31 5.79 14.89 13.35
N ARG A 32 5.21 15.90 14.00
CA ARG A 32 3.77 16.17 13.95
C ARG A 32 3.32 16.53 12.54
N ALA A 33 4.08 17.39 11.85
CA ALA A 33 3.82 17.71 10.45
C ALA A 33 3.92 16.47 9.54
N ALA A 34 4.88 15.58 9.78
CA ALA A 34 5.04 14.34 9.03
C ALA A 34 3.93 13.31 9.29
N THR A 35 3.28 13.36 10.45
CA THR A 35 2.19 12.45 10.85
C THR A 35 0.80 13.09 10.76
N GLY A 36 0.67 14.24 10.09
CA GLY A 36 -0.61 14.93 9.90
C GLY A 36 -1.21 15.54 11.18
N GLN A 37 -0.41 15.68 12.25
CA GLN A 37 -0.83 16.32 13.50
C GLN A 37 -0.63 17.84 13.44
N LYS A 38 -1.51 18.60 14.11
CA LYS A 38 -1.44 20.07 14.18
C LYS A 38 -0.07 20.57 14.72
N PRO A 39 0.59 21.56 14.12
CA PRO A 39 1.85 22.08 14.63
C PRO A 39 1.72 22.68 16.03
N LEU A 40 2.73 22.46 16.86
CA LEU A 40 2.85 22.95 18.24
C LEU A 40 2.81 24.48 18.35
N PHE A 41 3.24 25.18 17.29
CA PHE A 41 3.42 26.63 17.29
C PHE A 41 2.43 27.40 16.40
N THR A 42 1.21 26.88 16.23
CA THR A 42 0.15 27.63 15.57
C THR A 42 -0.58 28.53 16.57
N GLY A 43 -0.27 29.83 16.54
CA GLY A 43 -0.95 30.84 17.35
C GLY A 43 -2.39 31.05 16.89
N GLY A 44 -3.35 30.87 17.80
CA GLY A 44 -4.68 31.49 17.76
C GLY A 44 -5.70 30.92 16.78
N ASN A 45 -6.39 29.85 17.19
CA ASN A 45 -7.85 29.85 17.37
C ASN A 45 -8.27 28.47 17.90
N ASN A 46 -8.82 28.47 19.11
CA ASN A 46 -9.57 27.36 19.64
C ASN A 46 -10.95 27.39 18.97
N ASP A 47 -11.09 26.76 17.82
CA ASP A 47 -12.40 26.40 17.29
C ASP A 47 -12.43 24.88 17.12
N ASP A 48 -12.92 24.22 18.16
CA ASP A 48 -13.32 22.81 18.15
C ASP A 48 -14.72 22.71 17.49
N GLY A 49 -14.86 23.26 16.28
CA GLY A 49 -16.13 23.46 15.60
C GLY A 49 -16.39 22.44 14.51
N ILE A 50 -17.04 21.34 14.86
CA ILE A 50 -17.87 20.56 13.92
C ILE A 50 -18.94 21.51 13.39
N GLY A 51 -18.73 22.06 12.19
CA GLY A 51 -19.62 23.01 11.55
C GLY A 51 -20.31 22.40 10.33
N THR A 52 -21.50 21.85 10.55
CA THR A 52 -22.45 21.48 9.49
C THR A 52 -22.75 22.70 8.61
N GLY A 53 -22.56 22.54 7.30
CA GLY A 53 -22.76 23.60 6.32
C GLY A 53 -24.18 24.16 6.30
N THR A 54 -24.27 25.49 6.24
CA THR A 54 -25.38 26.24 5.63
C THR A 54 -24.83 27.59 5.16
N GLY A 55 -25.31 28.04 3.99
CA GLY A 55 -24.59 28.96 3.10
C GLY A 55 -24.54 30.45 3.48
N GLY A 56 -23.86 31.21 2.62
CA GLY A 56 -23.80 32.67 2.67
C GLY A 56 -22.83 33.23 1.64
N ASP A 57 -23.38 33.76 0.54
CA ASP A 57 -22.75 34.59 -0.48
C ASP A 57 -21.88 35.70 0.12
N SER A 58 -20.67 35.93 -0.42
CA SER A 58 -20.02 37.25 -0.43
C SER A 58 -18.93 37.34 -1.48
N THR A 59 -19.12 38.27 -2.40
CA THR A 59 -18.21 38.69 -3.46
C THR A 59 -16.99 39.44 -2.90
N GLY A 60 -15.78 39.00 -3.24
CA GLY A 60 -14.56 39.74 -2.93
C GLY A 60 -13.34 39.16 -3.64
N GLY A 61 -13.03 39.69 -4.82
CA GLY A 61 -11.82 39.35 -5.56
C GLY A 61 -10.55 39.80 -4.82
N GLY A 62 -9.59 38.89 -4.72
CA GLY A 62 -8.24 39.16 -4.24
C GLY A 62 -7.39 37.93 -4.48
N GLY A 63 -6.47 38.00 -5.46
CA GLY A 63 -5.51 36.93 -5.74
C GLY A 63 -4.62 36.69 -4.53
N GLY A 64 -4.97 35.66 -3.76
CA GLY A 64 -4.14 35.08 -2.72
C GLY A 64 -3.44 33.87 -3.32
N HIS A 65 -2.11 33.87 -3.24
CA HIS A 65 -1.32 32.66 -3.41
C HIS A 65 -1.82 31.69 -2.30
N ASP A 66 -2.59 30.66 -2.65
CA ASP A 66 -3.01 29.62 -1.71
C ASP A 66 -1.76 28.84 -1.27
N THR A 67 -1.04 29.41 -0.29
CA THR A 67 -0.22 28.60 0.59
C THR A 67 -1.21 27.71 1.34
N ILE A 68 -1.30 26.44 0.96
CA ILE A 68 -2.01 25.42 1.71
C ILE A 68 -1.37 25.37 3.11
N THR A 69 -1.92 26.10 4.07
CA THR A 69 -1.50 26.11 5.49
C THR A 69 -2.29 25.09 6.31
N ASN A 70 -3.10 24.24 5.66
CA ASN A 70 -3.89 23.22 6.32
C ASN A 70 -3.09 21.92 6.42
N ASN A 71 -2.63 21.59 7.64
CA ASN A 71 -1.97 20.32 7.98
C ASN A 71 -2.98 19.25 8.43
N GLY A 72 -4.19 19.28 7.89
CA GLY A 72 -5.24 18.32 8.23
C GLY A 72 -5.05 16.97 7.53
N VAL A 73 -5.80 16.00 8.02
CA VAL A 73 -5.99 14.68 7.42
C VAL A 73 -7.39 14.63 6.81
N GLN A 74 -7.52 14.06 5.61
CA GLN A 74 -8.79 13.85 4.94
C GLN A 74 -9.03 12.36 4.71
N HIS A 75 -10.19 11.88 5.12
CA HIS A 75 -10.67 10.53 4.85
C HIS A 75 -11.70 10.57 3.72
N THR A 76 -11.50 9.76 2.69
CA THR A 76 -12.45 9.65 1.56
C THR A 76 -12.78 8.19 1.30
N GLN A 77 -14.06 7.89 1.09
CA GLN A 77 -14.57 6.56 0.84
C GLN A 77 -15.02 6.40 -0.61
N TYR A 78 -14.70 5.26 -1.20
CA TYR A 78 -15.04 4.86 -2.57
C TYR A 78 -15.58 3.43 -2.56
N CYS A 79 -16.81 3.25 -3.02
CA CYS A 79 -17.49 1.94 -3.06
C CYS A 79 -17.84 1.51 -4.49
N GLU A 80 -17.40 2.28 -5.49
CA GLU A 80 -17.56 1.97 -6.89
C GLU A 80 -16.88 0.63 -7.23
N LEU A 81 -17.41 -0.08 -8.24
CA LEU A 81 -16.82 -1.35 -8.67
C LEU A 81 -15.38 -1.17 -9.17
N SER A 82 -15.12 -0.14 -9.95
CA SER A 82 -13.77 0.21 -10.39
C SER A 82 -13.67 1.71 -10.61
N TYR A 83 -12.71 2.33 -9.93
CA TYR A 83 -12.46 3.77 -10.03
C TYR A 83 -11.00 4.04 -9.70
N GLY A 84 -10.27 4.65 -10.63
CA GLY A 84 -8.88 5.05 -10.41
C GLY A 84 -8.81 6.31 -9.56
N ILE A 85 -8.18 6.20 -8.39
CA ILE A 85 -8.05 7.28 -7.43
C ILE A 85 -6.58 7.61 -7.30
N THR A 86 -6.19 8.84 -7.63
CA THR A 86 -4.80 9.29 -7.54
C THR A 86 -4.70 10.37 -6.47
N PRO A 87 -4.38 10.01 -5.22
CA PRO A 87 -4.21 10.98 -4.15
C PRO A 87 -3.13 12.00 -4.48
N PRO A 88 -3.36 13.30 -4.22
CA PRO A 88 -2.35 14.32 -4.47
C PRO A 88 -1.07 14.06 -3.66
N SER A 89 0.07 14.01 -4.33
CA SER A 89 1.39 13.80 -3.73
C SER A 89 2.41 14.77 -4.34
N LYS A 90 3.39 15.19 -3.53
CA LYS A 90 4.55 15.97 -4.00
C LYS A 90 5.68 15.10 -4.55
N THR A 91 5.66 13.80 -4.29
CA THR A 91 6.70 12.85 -4.69
C THR A 91 6.13 11.87 -5.74
N GLU A 92 6.10 10.58 -5.44
CA GLU A 92 5.60 9.52 -6.29
C GLU A 92 4.08 9.53 -6.39
N GLN A 93 3.57 9.15 -7.56
CA GLN A 93 2.16 9.01 -7.87
C GLN A 93 1.74 7.56 -7.63
N TYR A 94 0.62 7.39 -6.94
CA TYR A 94 -0.02 6.11 -6.74
C TYR A 94 -1.46 6.19 -7.22
N THR A 95 -1.94 5.10 -7.82
CA THR A 95 -3.36 4.94 -8.15
C THR A 95 -3.94 3.83 -7.31
N LEU A 96 -4.91 4.16 -6.46
CA LEU A 96 -5.73 3.19 -5.75
C LEU A 96 -6.98 2.85 -6.58
N ASN A 97 -7.48 1.62 -6.44
CA ASN A 97 -8.70 1.20 -7.11
C ASN A 97 -9.44 0.13 -6.28
N PRO A 98 -10.74 0.30 -5.99
CA PRO A 98 -11.56 -0.76 -5.38
C PRO A 98 -11.57 -2.08 -6.19
N ASN A 99 -11.45 -1.99 -7.52
CA ASN A 99 -11.18 -3.09 -8.45
C ASN A 99 -11.96 -4.40 -8.18
N GLN A 100 -13.28 -4.27 -8.07
CA GLN A 100 -14.27 -5.34 -7.91
C GLN A 100 -14.63 -6.00 -9.25
N TRP A 101 -13.61 -6.45 -10.00
CA TRP A 101 -13.78 -6.97 -11.36
C TRP A 101 -14.60 -8.26 -11.45
N GLY A 102 -14.71 -9.01 -10.35
CA GLY A 102 -15.44 -10.27 -10.28
C GLY A 102 -16.90 -10.13 -9.85
N VAL A 103 -17.34 -8.93 -9.44
CA VAL A 103 -18.72 -8.67 -9.02
C VAL A 103 -19.67 -8.68 -10.23
N LYS A 104 -20.76 -9.44 -10.11
CA LYS A 104 -21.82 -9.62 -11.12
C LYS A 104 -23.19 -9.28 -10.52
N GLU A 105 -24.23 -9.30 -11.35
CA GLU A 105 -25.61 -9.01 -10.90
C GLU A 105 -26.11 -9.96 -9.81
N ASP A 106 -25.60 -11.19 -9.76
CA ASP A 106 -25.96 -12.23 -8.81
C ASP A 106 -25.00 -12.33 -7.61
N THR A 107 -23.96 -11.48 -7.55
CA THR A 107 -23.08 -11.41 -6.38
C THR A 107 -23.86 -10.92 -5.16
N THR A 108 -23.70 -11.61 -4.04
CA THR A 108 -24.34 -11.26 -2.76
C THR A 108 -23.30 -10.93 -1.69
N GLY A 109 -23.74 -10.19 -0.67
CA GLY A 109 -22.92 -9.68 0.43
C GLY A 109 -23.08 -8.18 0.62
N ASN A 110 -22.27 -7.59 1.50
CA ASN A 110 -22.28 -6.15 1.78
C ASN A 110 -21.45 -5.33 0.78
N GLY A 111 -20.76 -5.99 -0.16
CA GLY A 111 -19.92 -5.33 -1.14
C GLY A 111 -18.56 -4.94 -0.57
N LEU A 112 -17.91 -3.97 -1.21
CA LEU A 112 -16.59 -3.48 -0.83
C LEU A 112 -16.53 -1.96 -0.91
N CYS A 113 -15.92 -1.35 0.10
CA CYS A 113 -15.59 0.07 0.13
C CYS A 113 -14.12 0.26 0.52
N MET A 114 -13.42 1.08 -0.25
CA MET A 114 -12.07 1.53 0.04
C MET A 114 -12.11 2.90 0.74
N ASN A 115 -11.37 3.04 1.84
CA ASN A 115 -11.16 4.31 2.52
C ASN A 115 -9.70 4.72 2.35
N ILE A 116 -9.46 5.99 2.04
CA ILE A 116 -8.11 6.53 1.82
C ILE A 116 -7.90 7.69 2.78
N THR A 117 -6.79 7.64 3.50
CA THR A 117 -6.35 8.68 4.44
C THR A 117 -5.27 9.53 3.77
N THR A 118 -5.58 10.79 3.49
CA THR A 118 -4.67 11.71 2.78
C THR A 118 -4.22 12.88 3.65
N LEU A 119 -2.98 13.33 3.44
CA LEU A 119 -2.45 14.54 4.07
C LEU A 119 -2.79 15.75 3.18
N VAL A 120 -3.55 16.70 3.71
CA VAL A 120 -4.01 17.88 2.92
C VAL A 120 -2.82 18.70 2.37
N ASN A 121 -1.71 18.71 3.10
CA ASN A 121 -0.47 19.39 2.71
C ASN A 121 0.45 18.55 1.77
N GLN A 122 0.04 17.31 1.46
CA GLN A 122 0.73 16.37 0.56
C GLN A 122 2.16 16.03 1.00
N THR A 123 2.48 16.13 2.29
CA THR A 123 3.83 15.89 2.81
C THR A 123 4.04 14.44 3.19
N TYR A 124 4.05 13.56 2.21
CA TYR A 124 4.46 12.16 2.39
C TYR A 124 5.99 12.06 2.40
N ALA A 125 6.51 11.05 3.09
CA ALA A 125 7.91 10.68 2.92
C ALA A 125 8.14 10.17 1.47
N PRO A 126 9.36 10.29 0.92
CA PRO A 126 9.64 9.77 -0.42
C PRO A 126 9.29 8.28 -0.54
N GLN A 127 8.69 7.93 -1.67
CA GLN A 127 8.20 6.61 -2.05
C GLN A 127 7.16 6.03 -1.09
N THR A 128 6.50 6.85 -0.27
CA THR A 128 5.48 6.41 0.67
C THR A 128 4.10 6.76 0.15
N ALA A 129 3.25 5.74 0.07
CA ALA A 129 1.86 5.89 -0.30
C ALA A 129 1.00 6.42 0.87
N PRO A 130 -0.17 7.01 0.58
CA PRO A 130 -1.18 7.22 1.61
C PRO A 130 -1.65 5.89 2.21
N GLU A 131 -2.00 5.95 3.49
CA GLU A 131 -2.69 4.86 4.17
C GLU A 131 -4.07 4.63 3.51
N PHE A 132 -4.44 3.36 3.38
CA PHE A 132 -5.78 2.98 2.92
C PHE A 132 -6.28 1.72 3.62
N SER A 133 -7.60 1.60 3.72
CA SER A 133 -8.28 0.41 4.21
C SER A 133 -9.38 -0.01 3.24
N ILE A 134 -9.74 -1.29 3.31
CA ILE A 134 -10.78 -1.87 2.47
C ILE A 134 -11.68 -2.69 3.37
N THR A 135 -12.92 -2.24 3.54
CA THR A 135 -13.96 -2.97 4.26
C THR A 135 -14.83 -3.70 3.27
N TRP A 136 -15.03 -5.01 3.46
CA TRP A 136 -15.82 -5.80 2.53
C TRP A 136 -16.47 -7.03 3.16
N GLN A 137 -17.49 -7.53 2.49
CA GLN A 137 -18.05 -8.86 2.69
C GLN A 137 -18.72 -9.34 1.40
N PHE A 138 -18.37 -10.55 0.98
CA PHE A 138 -19.00 -11.25 -0.13
C PHE A 138 -19.33 -12.67 0.32
N ASP A 139 -20.46 -13.18 -0.15
CA ASP A 139 -20.75 -14.61 -0.06
C ASP A 139 -19.85 -15.38 -1.05
N PRO A 140 -19.66 -16.70 -0.88
CA PRO A 140 -18.84 -17.50 -1.80
C PRO A 140 -19.26 -17.37 -3.27
N GLY A 141 -18.29 -17.04 -4.12
CA GLY A 141 -18.47 -16.99 -5.57
C GLY A 141 -18.54 -18.37 -6.22
N PRO A 142 -18.79 -18.45 -7.55
CA PRO A 142 -18.74 -19.70 -8.27
C PRO A 142 -17.33 -20.28 -8.27
N GLN A 143 -17.21 -21.62 -8.17
CA GLN A 143 -15.92 -22.33 -8.11
C GLN A 143 -14.99 -22.07 -9.31
N THR A 144 -15.54 -21.64 -10.45
CA THR A 144 -14.75 -21.29 -11.65
C THR A 144 -14.18 -19.87 -11.60
N ALA A 145 -14.76 -18.98 -10.80
CA ALA A 145 -14.33 -17.58 -10.67
C ALA A 145 -14.69 -17.07 -9.26
N PRO A 146 -14.00 -17.54 -8.21
CA PRO A 146 -14.39 -17.27 -6.83
C PRO A 146 -13.96 -15.89 -6.31
N VAL A 147 -13.03 -15.21 -7.00
CA VAL A 147 -12.54 -13.88 -6.62
C VAL A 147 -13.52 -12.80 -7.07
N HIS A 148 -13.91 -11.91 -6.16
CA HIS A 148 -14.80 -10.78 -6.44
C HIS A 148 -14.04 -9.51 -6.82
N GLY A 149 -12.76 -9.40 -6.45
CA GLY A 149 -11.93 -8.26 -6.81
C GLY A 149 -10.52 -8.36 -6.26
N TYR A 150 -9.70 -7.40 -6.68
CA TYR A 150 -8.36 -7.17 -6.15
C TYR A 150 -8.21 -5.67 -5.85
N PRO A 151 -8.88 -5.15 -4.80
CA PRO A 151 -8.67 -3.78 -4.33
C PRO A 151 -7.20 -3.53 -4.01
N ASN A 152 -6.61 -2.52 -4.65
CA ASN A 152 -5.16 -2.35 -4.62
C ASN A 152 -4.73 -0.88 -4.72
N ILE A 153 -3.43 -0.69 -4.48
CA ILE A 153 -2.65 0.48 -4.81
C ILE A 153 -1.57 0.11 -5.83
N ARG A 154 -1.50 0.86 -6.93
CA ARG A 154 -0.49 0.69 -7.99
C ARG A 154 0.51 1.83 -7.96
N VAL A 155 1.79 1.54 -8.18
CA VAL A 155 2.81 2.57 -8.41
C VAL A 155 2.71 3.09 -9.85
N ASP A 156 2.71 4.42 -10.03
CA ASP A 156 2.65 5.06 -11.34
C ASP A 156 4.00 5.69 -11.73
N ASP A 157 4.15 6.01 -13.01
CA ASP A 157 5.26 6.79 -13.61
C ASP A 157 6.70 6.23 -13.50
N VAL A 158 6.90 5.08 -12.84
CA VAL A 158 8.23 4.42 -12.72
C VAL A 158 8.37 3.13 -13.53
N LEU A 159 7.28 2.62 -14.09
CA LEU A 159 7.21 1.42 -14.96
C LEU A 159 6.60 1.82 -16.32
N PRO A 160 6.92 1.11 -17.43
CA PRO A 160 7.61 -0.16 -17.51
C PRO A 160 9.14 -0.04 -17.46
N LYS A 161 9.82 -1.06 -16.95
CA LYS A 161 11.29 -1.17 -16.98
C LYS A 161 11.70 -2.59 -17.33
N GLU A 162 12.72 -2.74 -18.19
CA GLU A 162 13.37 -4.04 -18.41
C GLU A 162 13.91 -4.56 -17.09
N MET A 163 13.65 -5.84 -16.77
CA MET A 163 14.11 -6.40 -15.50
C MET A 163 15.63 -6.27 -15.34
N ASN A 164 16.43 -6.51 -16.38
CA ASN A 164 17.88 -6.35 -16.29
C ASN A 164 18.38 -4.91 -15.95
N LYS A 165 17.49 -3.91 -15.98
CA LYS A 165 17.74 -2.51 -15.58
C LYS A 165 17.21 -2.18 -14.19
N ILE A 166 16.66 -3.15 -13.48
CA ILE A 166 16.26 -3.04 -12.09
C ILE A 166 17.37 -3.66 -11.24
N SER A 167 17.83 -2.92 -10.24
CA SER A 167 18.84 -3.40 -9.29
C SER A 167 18.23 -3.87 -7.98
N GLN A 168 17.12 -3.25 -7.54
CA GLN A 168 16.40 -3.56 -6.32
C GLN A 168 14.92 -3.16 -6.43
N VAL A 169 14.07 -3.84 -5.66
CA VAL A 169 12.68 -3.48 -5.40
C VAL A 169 12.51 -3.51 -3.89
N ASP A 170 12.84 -2.38 -3.26
CA ASP A 170 12.79 -2.24 -1.81
C ASP A 170 11.34 -1.99 -1.37
N LEU A 171 10.89 -2.75 -0.38
CA LEU A 171 9.59 -2.60 0.26
C LEU A 171 9.77 -2.25 1.74
N ASP A 172 8.88 -1.42 2.23
CA ASP A 172 8.61 -1.27 3.65
C ASP A 172 7.10 -1.26 3.85
N LEU A 173 6.59 -2.40 4.32
CA LEU A 173 5.19 -2.77 4.31
C LEU A 173 4.72 -3.09 5.74
N HIS A 174 3.57 -2.54 6.11
CA HIS A 174 2.77 -3.00 7.24
C HIS A 174 1.29 -3.01 6.88
N TRP A 175 0.67 -4.17 7.05
CA TRP A 175 -0.76 -4.35 6.86
C TRP A 175 -1.36 -5.24 7.94
N THR A 176 -2.67 -5.11 8.16
CA THR A 176 -3.44 -5.96 9.07
C THR A 176 -4.80 -6.31 8.48
N TYR A 177 -5.47 -7.27 9.12
CA TYR A 177 -6.82 -7.69 8.80
C TYR A 177 -7.66 -7.79 10.06
N GLY A 178 -8.76 -7.04 10.11
CA GLY A 178 -9.65 -6.96 11.27
C GLY A 178 -11.05 -7.48 10.97
N LEU A 179 -11.75 -7.98 11.99
CA LEU A 179 -13.19 -8.21 11.92
C LEU A 179 -13.93 -6.87 12.09
N GLY A 180 -14.96 -6.65 11.29
CA GLY A 180 -15.80 -5.46 11.29
C GLY A 180 -15.34 -4.37 10.32
N ASP A 181 -15.87 -3.17 10.54
CA ASP A 181 -15.76 -2.03 9.62
C ASP A 181 -14.61 -1.06 9.93
N THR A 182 -13.73 -1.45 10.86
CA THR A 182 -12.63 -0.61 11.32
C THR A 182 -11.30 -1.37 11.24
N PRO A 183 -10.19 -0.68 10.92
CA PRO A 183 -8.86 -1.26 11.03
C PRO A 183 -8.59 -1.88 12.40
N ALA A 184 -7.85 -2.98 12.42
CA ALA A 184 -7.34 -3.62 13.64
C ALA A 184 -5.83 -3.38 13.77
N GLU A 185 -5.32 -3.32 14.99
CA GLU A 185 -3.87 -3.18 15.25
C GLU A 185 -3.07 -4.42 14.86
N SER A 186 -3.71 -5.59 14.78
CA SER A 186 -3.12 -6.86 14.35
C SER A 186 -4.19 -7.83 13.83
N THR A 187 -3.74 -8.82 13.06
CA THR A 187 -4.59 -9.86 12.47
C THR A 187 -4.82 -11.01 13.43
N ASP A 188 -6.06 -11.17 13.90
CA ASP A 188 -6.49 -12.37 14.63
C ASP A 188 -6.94 -13.46 13.64
N VAL A 189 -5.97 -14.26 13.20
CA VAL A 189 -6.17 -15.35 12.24
C VAL A 189 -7.25 -16.34 12.70
N GLN A 190 -7.37 -16.61 14.00
CA GLN A 190 -8.34 -17.59 14.49
C GLN A 190 -9.76 -17.02 14.45
N THR A 191 -9.92 -15.74 14.81
CA THR A 191 -11.21 -15.05 14.68
C THR A 191 -11.65 -14.97 13.23
N LEU A 192 -10.77 -14.59 12.31
CA LEU A 192 -11.09 -14.51 10.88
C LEU A 192 -11.40 -15.88 10.26
N LYS A 193 -10.70 -16.93 10.70
CA LYS A 193 -10.99 -18.30 10.30
C LYS A 193 -12.39 -18.75 10.75
N ASN A 194 -12.85 -18.33 11.93
CA ASN A 194 -14.19 -18.68 12.41
C ASN A 194 -15.31 -18.01 11.60
N GLU A 195 -15.00 -16.95 10.87
CA GLU A 195 -15.90 -16.26 9.95
C GLU A 195 -15.67 -16.67 8.49
N ASN A 196 -14.99 -17.80 8.27
CA ASN A 196 -14.71 -18.38 6.96
C ASN A 196 -14.02 -17.41 5.98
N LEU A 197 -13.14 -16.53 6.47
CA LEU A 197 -12.39 -15.62 5.60
C LEU A 197 -11.55 -16.39 4.57
N ALA A 198 -11.86 -16.19 3.30
CA ALA A 198 -11.07 -16.57 2.14
C ALA A 198 -10.51 -15.30 1.49
N THR A 199 -9.18 -15.13 1.56
CA THR A 199 -8.47 -13.96 1.04
C THR A 199 -6.98 -14.25 0.93
N ASN A 200 -6.27 -13.45 0.13
CA ASN A 200 -4.82 -13.31 0.25
C ASN A 200 -4.43 -11.85 0.49
N VAL A 201 -3.15 -11.61 0.72
CA VAL A 201 -2.55 -10.27 0.64
C VAL A 201 -1.32 -10.40 -0.25
N ALA A 202 -1.23 -9.60 -1.30
CA ALA A 202 -0.21 -9.81 -2.32
C ALA A 202 0.20 -8.53 -3.03
N ILE A 203 1.47 -8.51 -3.45
CA ILE A 203 1.91 -7.71 -4.59
C ILE A 203 1.64 -8.51 -5.86
N ASP A 204 1.07 -7.84 -6.85
CA ASP A 204 0.77 -8.36 -8.17
C ASP A 204 1.55 -7.58 -9.24
N MET A 205 2.24 -8.32 -10.12
CA MET A 205 3.13 -7.78 -11.14
C MET A 205 2.88 -8.42 -12.50
N PHE A 206 2.82 -7.58 -13.53
CA PHE A 206 2.63 -8.05 -14.91
C PHE A 206 3.89 -7.84 -15.73
N LEU A 207 4.29 -8.89 -16.45
CA LEU A 207 5.52 -8.90 -17.23
C LEU A 207 5.29 -9.42 -18.65
N ASP A 208 5.97 -8.79 -19.60
CA ASP A 208 5.95 -9.18 -21.01
C ASP A 208 7.21 -8.69 -21.73
N ALA A 209 7.57 -9.34 -22.83
CA ALA A 209 8.62 -8.85 -23.73
C ALA A 209 8.23 -7.51 -24.39
N ASP A 210 6.93 -7.24 -24.51
CA ASP A 210 6.36 -6.00 -24.98
C ASP A 210 6.03 -5.06 -23.80
N ALA A 211 6.65 -3.87 -23.81
CA ALA A 211 6.53 -2.88 -22.75
C ALA A 211 5.10 -2.35 -22.55
N ASP A 212 4.24 -2.37 -23.57
CA ASP A 212 2.85 -1.94 -23.44
C ASP A 212 1.96 -3.08 -22.93
N LYS A 213 2.17 -4.31 -23.40
CA LYS A 213 1.45 -5.48 -22.88
C LYS A 213 1.74 -5.75 -21.40
N SER A 214 2.99 -5.54 -20.98
CA SER A 214 3.39 -5.72 -19.57
C SER A 214 2.62 -4.83 -18.58
N LYS A 215 1.95 -3.77 -19.05
CA LYS A 215 1.10 -2.89 -18.20
C LYS A 215 -0.32 -3.43 -18.03
N SER A 216 -0.71 -4.45 -18.81
CA SER A 216 -2.07 -4.95 -18.88
C SER A 216 -2.20 -6.29 -18.17
N ALA A 217 -3.06 -6.32 -17.16
CA ALA A 217 -3.40 -7.55 -16.44
C ALA A 217 -3.96 -8.66 -17.35
N SER A 218 -4.55 -8.29 -18.49
CA SER A 218 -5.19 -9.25 -19.42
C SER A 218 -4.34 -9.63 -20.64
N GLU A 219 -3.27 -8.87 -20.93
CA GLU A 219 -2.45 -9.10 -22.13
C GLU A 219 -1.02 -9.55 -21.82
N ALA A 220 -0.49 -9.22 -20.64
CA ALA A 220 0.85 -9.60 -20.24
C ALA A 220 1.03 -11.13 -20.26
N LYS A 221 2.14 -11.63 -20.76
CA LYS A 221 2.39 -13.08 -20.79
C LYS A 221 2.52 -13.70 -19.39
N PHE A 222 3.03 -12.94 -18.42
CA PHE A 222 3.30 -13.40 -17.07
C PHE A 222 2.62 -12.52 -16.02
N GLU A 223 2.10 -13.19 -15.01
CA GLU A 223 1.64 -12.61 -13.75
C GLU A 223 2.54 -13.17 -12.65
N VAL A 224 3.29 -12.30 -11.97
CA VAL A 224 4.19 -12.68 -10.89
C VAL A 224 3.65 -12.07 -9.62
N MET A 225 3.33 -12.90 -8.64
CA MET A 225 2.79 -12.44 -7.37
C MET A 225 3.76 -12.71 -6.24
N VAL A 226 3.86 -11.78 -5.29
CA VAL A 226 4.54 -11.99 -4.00
C VAL A 226 3.50 -11.82 -2.91
N TRP A 227 3.08 -12.94 -2.33
CA TRP A 227 2.05 -12.97 -1.31
C TRP A 227 2.69 -12.72 0.06
N PHE A 228 1.90 -12.17 0.98
CA PHE A 228 2.26 -11.97 2.38
C PHE A 228 1.33 -12.74 3.31
N TRP A 229 0.21 -13.22 2.78
CA TRP A 229 -0.71 -14.09 3.51
C TRP A 229 -1.66 -14.82 2.56
N MET A 230 -2.06 -16.03 2.98
CA MET A 230 -3.17 -16.81 2.46
C MET A 230 -4.00 -17.22 3.67
N SER A 231 -5.27 -16.85 3.73
CA SER A 231 -6.09 -17.12 4.92
C SER A 231 -6.49 -18.60 5.03
N ASN A 232 -6.74 -19.25 3.91
CA ASN A 232 -7.17 -20.64 3.81
C ASN A 232 -6.91 -21.24 2.41
N GLU A 233 -7.16 -22.54 2.24
CA GLU A 233 -6.94 -23.25 0.96
C GLU A 233 -7.93 -22.84 -0.16
N GLU A 234 -9.03 -22.16 0.16
CA GLU A 234 -9.94 -21.62 -0.85
C GLU A 234 -9.28 -20.48 -1.64
N ALA A 235 -8.44 -19.68 -0.96
CA ALA A 235 -7.63 -18.62 -1.55
C ALA A 235 -6.24 -19.11 -1.99
N GLN A 236 -6.08 -20.38 -2.36
CA GLN A 236 -4.78 -20.94 -2.77
C GLN A 236 -4.28 -20.38 -4.12
N PRO A 237 -2.95 -20.24 -4.31
CA PRO A 237 -2.38 -19.84 -5.59
C PRO A 237 -2.56 -20.93 -6.65
N LEU A 238 -2.44 -20.54 -7.92
CA LEU A 238 -2.34 -21.52 -9.00
C LEU A 238 -1.09 -22.40 -8.83
N GLY A 239 -1.26 -23.71 -9.02
CA GLY A 239 -0.20 -24.68 -8.81
C GLY A 239 -0.07 -25.20 -7.37
N TRP A 240 -0.99 -24.84 -6.48
CA TRP A 240 -1.00 -25.36 -5.11
C TRP A 240 -0.88 -26.89 -5.02
N GLY A 241 -0.21 -27.38 -3.97
CA GLY A 241 0.13 -28.79 -3.79
C GLY A 241 1.32 -29.28 -4.62
N LYS A 242 1.89 -28.43 -5.50
CA LYS A 242 3.12 -28.70 -6.26
C LYS A 242 4.17 -27.62 -5.95
N PRO A 243 4.72 -27.60 -4.73
CA PRO A 243 5.68 -26.58 -4.34
C PRO A 243 6.93 -26.65 -5.22
N GLY A 244 7.39 -25.48 -5.68
CA GLY A 244 8.64 -25.30 -6.40
C GLY A 244 9.80 -25.06 -5.45
N ILE A 245 10.71 -24.15 -5.82
CA ILE A 245 11.82 -23.75 -4.96
C ILE A 245 11.36 -22.83 -3.85
N THR A 246 12.22 -22.65 -2.85
CA THR A 246 12.04 -21.67 -1.79
C THR A 246 13.11 -20.58 -1.83
N ARG A 247 12.77 -19.38 -1.37
CA ARG A 247 13.68 -18.25 -1.23
C ARG A 247 13.39 -17.52 0.07
N THR A 248 14.41 -17.30 0.89
CA THR A 248 14.30 -16.53 2.13
C THR A 248 14.80 -15.11 1.92
N LEU A 249 13.96 -14.12 2.25
CA LEU A 249 14.27 -12.69 2.22
C LEU A 249 13.79 -12.06 3.52
N ASP A 250 14.66 -11.29 4.17
CA ASP A 250 14.36 -10.61 5.43
C ASP A 250 13.64 -11.49 6.47
N GLY A 251 14.12 -12.72 6.66
CA GLY A 251 13.55 -13.68 7.60
C GLY A 251 12.26 -14.39 7.15
N THR A 252 11.65 -13.97 6.04
CA THR A 252 10.46 -14.60 5.45
C THR A 252 10.86 -15.59 4.37
N THR A 253 10.36 -16.83 4.45
CA THR A 253 10.61 -17.86 3.43
C THR A 253 9.40 -17.99 2.51
N PHE A 254 9.61 -17.68 1.23
CA PHE A 254 8.61 -17.79 0.17
C PHE A 254 8.82 -19.07 -0.63
N THR A 255 7.72 -19.75 -0.95
CA THR A 255 7.70 -20.93 -1.83
C THR A 255 7.06 -20.55 -3.16
N LEU A 256 7.69 -20.89 -4.27
CA LEU A 256 7.15 -20.64 -5.60
C LEU A 256 6.09 -21.69 -5.96
N TYR A 257 4.92 -21.22 -6.40
CA TYR A 257 3.87 -22.00 -7.04
C TYR A 257 3.65 -21.49 -8.46
N THR A 258 3.40 -22.40 -9.40
CA THR A 258 3.30 -22.05 -10.82
C THR A 258 2.07 -22.69 -11.46
N GLY A 259 1.39 -21.95 -12.31
CA GLY A 259 0.24 -22.42 -13.07
C GLY A 259 -0.10 -21.54 -14.26
N LYS A 260 -1.28 -21.75 -14.83
CA LYS A 260 -1.84 -20.88 -15.88
C LYS A 260 -3.26 -20.49 -15.52
N ASN A 261 -3.59 -19.22 -15.70
CA ASN A 261 -4.96 -18.74 -15.57
C ASN A 261 -5.78 -19.07 -16.83
N GLU A 262 -7.06 -18.70 -16.83
CA GLU A 262 -7.98 -18.99 -17.94
C GLU A 262 -7.58 -18.28 -19.25
N GLN A 263 -6.84 -17.17 -19.16
CA GLN A 263 -6.31 -16.42 -20.29
C GLN A 263 -5.04 -17.08 -20.87
N GLY A 264 -4.52 -18.13 -20.21
CA GLY A 264 -3.30 -18.83 -20.61
C GLY A 264 -2.01 -18.10 -20.23
N GLN A 265 -2.10 -17.03 -19.43
CA GLN A 265 -0.94 -16.36 -18.85
C GLN A 265 -0.28 -17.29 -17.83
N TYR A 266 1.03 -17.22 -17.70
CA TYR A 266 1.77 -17.95 -16.69
C TYR A 266 1.70 -17.19 -15.37
N VAL A 267 1.16 -17.83 -14.34
CA VAL A 267 1.05 -17.26 -13.00
C VAL A 267 2.09 -17.88 -12.09
N LEU A 268 2.93 -17.03 -11.48
CA LEU A 268 4.12 -17.38 -10.71
C LEU A 268 4.01 -16.73 -9.33
N SER A 269 3.50 -17.46 -8.34
CA SER A 269 3.18 -16.91 -7.01
C SER A 269 4.19 -17.36 -5.96
N TRP A 270 4.88 -16.41 -5.36
CA TRP A 270 5.74 -16.61 -4.19
C TRP A 270 4.93 -16.47 -2.91
N VAL A 271 4.74 -17.58 -2.18
CA VAL A 271 3.84 -17.62 -1.02
C VAL A 271 4.60 -17.95 0.26
N PRO A 272 4.45 -17.18 1.35
CA PRO A 272 5.11 -17.43 2.61
C PRO A 272 4.43 -18.58 3.36
N GLU A 273 5.18 -19.27 4.22
CA GLU A 273 4.63 -20.35 5.05
C GLU A 273 3.66 -19.84 6.12
N THR A 274 3.89 -18.62 6.63
CA THR A 274 3.08 -17.97 7.66
C THR A 274 2.71 -16.56 7.26
N ILE A 275 1.67 -16.01 7.89
CA ILE A 275 1.29 -14.60 7.75
C ILE A 275 2.51 -13.68 7.98
N THR A 276 2.67 -12.70 7.10
CA THR A 276 3.75 -11.72 7.10
C THR A 276 3.14 -10.32 7.04
N GLU A 277 2.64 -9.83 8.17
CA GLU A 277 2.04 -8.47 8.28
C GLU A 277 3.05 -7.36 8.01
N ARG A 278 4.32 -7.60 8.37
CA ARG A 278 5.42 -6.66 8.23
C ARG A 278 6.52 -7.25 7.38
N PHE A 279 7.00 -6.48 6.42
CA PHE A 279 8.14 -6.85 5.60
C PHE A 279 8.94 -5.59 5.23
N THR A 280 10.25 -5.60 5.50
CA THR A 280 11.14 -4.49 5.14
C THR A 280 12.38 -5.04 4.44
N GLY A 281 12.38 -5.07 3.11
CA GLY A 281 13.48 -5.67 2.36
C GLY A 281 13.33 -5.59 0.84
N ASP A 282 14.33 -6.11 0.14
CA ASP A 282 14.38 -6.18 -1.32
C ASP A 282 13.72 -7.48 -1.80
N ILE A 283 12.59 -7.37 -2.52
CA ILE A 283 11.91 -8.53 -3.13
C ILE A 283 12.43 -8.89 -4.51
N TYR A 284 13.30 -8.05 -5.10
CA TYR A 284 13.82 -8.28 -6.43
C TYR A 284 14.47 -9.66 -6.64
N PRO A 285 15.15 -10.27 -5.64
CA PRO A 285 15.67 -11.62 -5.79
C PRO A 285 14.63 -12.67 -6.18
N LEU A 286 13.36 -12.54 -5.75
CA LEU A 286 12.25 -13.43 -6.17
C LEU A 286 12.00 -13.34 -7.67
N ILE A 287 12.11 -12.14 -8.24
CA ILE A 287 11.99 -11.90 -9.69
C ILE A 287 13.21 -12.46 -10.42
N THR A 288 14.41 -12.24 -9.86
CA THR A 288 15.64 -12.73 -10.49
C THR A 288 15.75 -14.25 -10.54
N ASP A 289 15.23 -14.94 -9.52
CA ASP A 289 15.19 -16.40 -9.51
C ASP A 289 14.33 -16.93 -10.68
N LEU A 290 13.22 -16.26 -11.01
CA LEU A 290 12.34 -16.64 -12.12
C LEU A 290 13.04 -16.55 -13.48
N TYR A 291 13.65 -15.41 -13.81
CA TYR A 291 14.29 -15.28 -15.12
C TYR A 291 15.58 -16.10 -15.27
N ASN A 292 16.17 -16.55 -14.15
CA ASN A 292 17.34 -17.43 -14.16
C ASN A 292 16.98 -18.89 -14.48
N PHE A 293 15.71 -19.30 -14.33
CA PHE A 293 15.28 -20.63 -14.76
C PHE A 293 15.33 -20.80 -16.28
N GLY A 294 15.00 -19.73 -17.02
CA GLY A 294 14.91 -19.74 -18.48
C GLY A 294 13.80 -20.65 -19.02
N GLY A 295 13.66 -20.69 -20.34
CA GLY A 295 12.57 -21.40 -21.02
C GLY A 295 11.35 -20.52 -21.28
N SER A 296 10.32 -21.09 -21.91
CA SER A 296 9.14 -20.32 -22.35
C SER A 296 8.16 -19.99 -21.23
N ASP A 297 8.26 -20.72 -20.12
CA ASP A 297 7.31 -20.73 -19.00
C ASP A 297 7.69 -19.74 -17.90
N TYR A 298 8.86 -19.11 -18.03
CA TYR A 298 9.38 -18.09 -17.12
C TYR A 298 9.75 -16.83 -17.91
N PRO A 299 9.71 -15.65 -17.28
CA PRO A 299 10.09 -14.40 -17.94
C PRO A 299 11.57 -14.40 -18.30
N ALA A 300 11.95 -13.72 -19.38
CA ALA A 300 13.34 -13.48 -19.74
C ALA A 300 13.87 -12.22 -19.04
N LYS A 301 15.18 -12.13 -18.78
CA LYS A 301 15.77 -10.95 -18.10
C LYS A 301 15.58 -9.63 -18.86
N GLU A 302 15.33 -9.69 -20.17
CA GLU A 302 15.01 -8.53 -21.03
C GLU A 302 13.52 -8.18 -21.05
N ASP A 303 12.64 -9.02 -20.49
CA ASP A 303 11.22 -8.70 -20.39
C ASP A 303 11.01 -7.48 -19.48
N TYR A 304 9.93 -6.75 -19.74
CA TYR A 304 9.53 -5.57 -18.99
C TYR A 304 8.67 -5.97 -17.79
N LEU A 305 9.01 -5.45 -16.61
CA LEU A 305 8.04 -5.28 -15.53
C LEU A 305 7.22 -4.03 -15.86
N GLY A 306 5.92 -4.20 -16.13
CA GLY A 306 5.09 -3.11 -16.65
C GLY A 306 4.14 -2.49 -15.65
N SER A 307 3.66 -3.26 -14.68
CA SER A 307 2.87 -2.75 -13.56
C SER A 307 3.15 -3.54 -12.30
N LEU A 308 3.04 -2.86 -11.16
CA LEU A 308 3.18 -3.42 -9.83
C LEU A 308 2.12 -2.80 -8.92
N SER A 309 1.30 -3.63 -8.30
CA SER A 309 0.27 -3.21 -7.36
C SER A 309 0.35 -4.01 -6.06
N PHE A 310 -0.10 -3.43 -4.95
CA PHE A 310 -0.21 -4.10 -3.66
C PHE A 310 -1.67 -4.05 -3.18
N GLY A 311 -2.18 -5.16 -2.67
CA GLY A 311 -3.59 -5.25 -2.27
C GLY A 311 -3.96 -6.62 -1.73
N THR A 312 -5.25 -6.92 -1.80
CA THR A 312 -5.83 -8.17 -1.31
C THR A 312 -6.84 -8.71 -2.33
N GLU A 313 -6.76 -9.99 -2.68
CA GLU A 313 -7.82 -10.62 -3.47
C GLU A 313 -8.96 -11.04 -2.54
N VAL A 314 -10.17 -10.54 -2.82
CA VAL A 314 -11.34 -10.73 -1.96
C VAL A 314 -12.22 -11.87 -2.50
N TYR A 315 -12.29 -12.98 -1.77
CA TYR A 315 -13.09 -14.15 -2.16
C TYR A 315 -14.42 -14.14 -1.41
N SER A 316 -14.40 -14.47 -0.11
CA SER A 316 -15.63 -14.54 0.69
C SER A 316 -15.35 -14.48 2.18
N VAL A 317 -16.37 -14.11 2.94
CA VAL A 317 -16.34 -14.07 4.41
C VAL A 317 -17.77 -13.94 4.95
N ASP A 318 -18.06 -14.48 6.13
CA ASP A 318 -19.41 -14.49 6.71
C ASP A 318 -19.84 -13.11 7.27
N LYS A 319 -18.88 -12.26 7.62
CA LYS A 319 -19.08 -10.93 8.20
C LYS A 319 -18.11 -9.93 7.61
N ASN A 320 -18.46 -8.65 7.72
CA ASN A 320 -17.54 -7.57 7.33
C ASN A 320 -16.18 -7.73 8.00
N VAL A 321 -15.17 -7.50 7.18
CA VAL A 321 -13.76 -7.48 7.57
C VAL A 321 -13.11 -6.27 6.94
N THR A 322 -12.02 -5.81 7.54
CA THR A 322 -11.26 -4.65 7.06
C THR A 322 -9.80 -5.02 6.90
N PHE A 323 -9.33 -5.01 5.65
CA PHE A 323 -7.91 -4.94 5.34
C PHE A 323 -7.42 -3.51 5.59
N TRP A 324 -6.24 -3.35 6.16
CA TRP A 324 -5.64 -2.05 6.38
C TRP A 324 -4.17 -2.06 6.01
N ALA A 325 -3.77 -1.22 5.07
CA ALA A 325 -2.38 -0.93 4.76
C ALA A 325 -1.99 0.37 5.48
N GLU A 326 -1.52 0.23 6.73
CA GLU A 326 -1.02 1.36 7.53
C GLU A 326 0.21 1.98 6.87
N GLN A 327 1.09 1.14 6.32
CA GLN A 327 2.33 1.57 5.71
C GLN A 327 2.58 0.80 4.43
N TYR A 328 2.76 1.55 3.34
CA TYR A 328 3.24 1.02 2.08
C TYR A 328 4.25 1.99 1.48
N LYS A 329 5.50 1.55 1.43
CA LYS A 329 6.59 2.23 0.75
C LYS A 329 7.26 1.28 -0.23
N ILE A 330 7.52 1.77 -1.44
CA ILE A 330 8.14 0.99 -2.52
C ILE A 330 9.12 1.81 -3.34
N ASP A 331 10.36 1.34 -3.48
CA ASP A 331 11.40 1.98 -4.29
C ASP A 331 11.97 1.00 -5.34
N ILE A 332 11.79 1.33 -6.62
CA ILE A 332 12.24 0.52 -7.76
C ILE A 332 13.50 1.16 -8.36
N LYS A 333 14.66 0.65 -7.96
CA LYS A 333 15.97 1.20 -8.31
C LYS A 333 16.50 0.65 -9.62
N SER A 334 17.27 1.47 -10.31
CA SER A 334 17.95 1.13 -11.57
C SER A 334 19.46 1.27 -11.45
#